data_AF-A0A7K1LCC1-F1
#
_entry.id   AF-A0A7K1LCC1-F1
#
_cell.length_a   1.000
_cell.length_b   1.000
_cell.length_c   1.000
_cell.angle_alpha   90.00
_cell.angle_beta   90.00
_cell.angle_gamma   90.00
#
_symmetry.space_group_name_H-M   'P 1'
#
loop_
_entity.id
_entity.type
_entity.pdbx_description
1 polymer ?
#
loop_
_entity_poly.entity_id
_entity_poly.type
_entity_poly.pdbx_seq_one_letter_code
_entity_poly.pdbx_strand_id
1 'polypeptide(L)' 'MTDNGIMGPDDDRLVHLDDDDLDVLPDQTSDDTDTGWGEWRGGVSDDDRLLEERPPHW' A
#
# COMPACT_ATOMS: atom_id res chain seq x y z
N MET A 1 -10.53 28.49 29.13
CA MET A 1 -10.05 27.16 28.72
C MET A 1 -10.67 26.87 27.37
N THR A 2 -9.86 26.77 26.31
CA THR A 2 -10.35 26.42 24.96
C THR A 2 -10.06 24.94 24.77
N ASP A 3 -11.10 24.12 24.77
CA ASP A 3 -11.00 22.72 24.37
C ASP A 3 -12.30 22.34 23.66
N ASN A 4 -12.19 22.09 22.36
CA ASN A 4 -12.68 20.86 21.74
C ASN A 4 -12.43 20.99 20.25
N GLY A 5 -11.35 20.34 19.80
CA GLY A 5 -11.21 19.94 18.42
C GLY A 5 -12.49 19.24 18.00
N ILE A 6 -13.13 19.77 16.96
CA ILE A 6 -14.24 19.14 16.26
C ILE A 6 -13.66 17.89 15.58
N MET A 7 -13.51 16.81 16.34
CA MET A 7 -13.16 15.49 15.84
C MET A 7 -14.45 14.68 15.89
N GLY A 8 -15.34 14.96 14.94
CA GLY A 8 -16.34 13.98 14.54
C GLY A 8 -15.65 12.75 13.95
N PRO A 9 -16.37 11.64 13.72
CA PRO A 9 -15.82 10.49 13.02
C PRO A 9 -15.14 10.98 11.73
N ASP A 10 -13.90 10.55 11.48
CA ASP A 10 -13.18 10.93 10.26
C ASP A 10 -13.97 10.57 8.99
N ASP A 11 -14.86 9.57 9.10
CA ASP A 11 -15.84 9.12 8.09
C ASP A 11 -16.89 10.17 7.69
N ASP A 12 -17.19 11.15 8.56
CA ASP A 12 -18.20 12.19 8.31
C ASP A 12 -17.61 13.44 7.61
N ARG A 13 -16.31 13.46 7.34
CA ARG A 13 -15.65 14.59 6.66
C ARG A 13 -15.97 14.54 5.16
N LEU A 14 -16.56 15.62 4.65
CA LEU A 14 -16.85 15.75 3.22
C LEU A 14 -15.56 15.81 2.40
N VAL A 15 -15.43 14.91 1.42
CA VAL A 15 -14.37 14.96 0.40
C VAL A 15 -14.92 15.71 -0.81
N HIS A 16 -14.33 16.85 -1.12
CA HIS A 16 -14.65 17.62 -2.32
C HIS A 16 -13.87 17.04 -3.50
N LEU A 17 -14.58 16.49 -4.50
CA LEU A 17 -14.00 15.93 -5.74
C LEU A 17 -14.22 16.87 -6.94
N ASP A 18 -14.73 18.06 -6.65
CA ASP A 18 -15.25 19.05 -7.60
C ASP A 18 -14.15 19.98 -8.14
N ASP A 19 -12.90 19.79 -7.70
CA ASP A 19 -11.76 20.56 -8.17
C ASP A 19 -11.39 20.16 -9.60
N ASP A 20 -11.63 21.07 -10.55
CA ASP A 20 -11.31 20.92 -11.99
C ASP A 20 -9.80 20.72 -12.28
N ASP A 21 -8.95 20.93 -11.26
CA ASP A 21 -7.49 20.76 -11.29
C ASP A 21 -7.03 19.38 -10.74
N LEU A 22 -7.95 18.42 -10.57
CA LEU A 22 -7.59 17.04 -10.20
C LEU A 22 -6.77 16.39 -11.32
N ASP A 23 -5.45 16.36 -11.14
CA ASP A 23 -4.54 15.59 -11.99
C ASP A 23 -4.95 14.12 -11.95
N VAL A 24 -5.58 13.66 -13.04
CA VAL A 24 -5.94 12.25 -13.21
C VAL A 24 -4.64 11.46 -13.27
N LEU A 25 -4.31 10.80 -12.16
CA LEU A 25 -3.18 9.89 -12.11
C LEU A 25 -3.40 8.76 -13.12
N PRO A 26 -2.32 8.25 -13.74
CA PRO A 26 -2.41 7.05 -14.56
C PRO A 26 -2.96 5.88 -13.73
N ASP A 27 -3.61 4.92 -14.40
CA ASP A 27 -4.14 3.69 -13.77
C ASP A 27 -3.07 2.91 -12.97
N GLN A 28 -1.79 3.14 -13.27
CA GLN A 28 -0.65 2.53 -12.62
C GLN A 28 0.43 3.59 -12.35
N THR A 29 0.95 3.62 -11.12
CA THR A 29 2.04 4.54 -10.74
C THR A 29 3.39 3.95 -11.12
N SER A 30 4.42 4.80 -11.29
CA SER A 30 5.76 4.33 -11.69
C SER A 30 6.46 3.48 -10.62
N ASP A 31 6.05 3.62 -9.36
CA ASP A 31 6.55 2.87 -8.21
C ASP A 31 5.78 1.56 -7.97
N ASP A 32 4.65 1.34 -8.67
CA ASP A 32 3.88 0.09 -8.66
C ASP A 32 4.65 -1.00 -9.44
N THR A 33 5.73 -1.46 -8.83
CA THR A 33 6.56 -2.55 -9.32
C THR A 33 6.74 -3.58 -8.22
N ASP A 34 6.83 -4.84 -8.62
CA ASP A 34 7.21 -5.96 -7.76
C ASP A 34 8.71 -5.94 -7.38
N THR A 35 9.46 -4.91 -7.80
CA THR A 35 10.89 -4.78 -7.52
C THR A 35 11.10 -4.63 -6.01
N GLY A 36 11.85 -5.57 -5.41
CA GLY A 36 12.09 -5.61 -3.97
C GLY A 36 11.02 -6.34 -3.16
N TRP A 37 9.94 -6.81 -3.80
CA TRP A 37 8.89 -7.63 -3.19
C TRP A 37 8.99 -9.07 -3.69
N GLY A 38 9.68 -9.94 -2.94
CA GLY A 38 9.63 -11.39 -3.17
C GLY A 38 10.25 -11.92 -4.47
N GLU A 39 10.86 -11.05 -5.28
CA GLU A 39 11.66 -11.32 -6.49
C GLU A 39 10.85 -11.74 -7.75
N TRP A 40 10.89 -10.96 -8.84
CA TRP A 40 10.60 -11.51 -10.19
C TRP A 40 11.20 -10.73 -11.38
N ARG A 41 12.28 -11.29 -11.97
CA ARG A 41 12.61 -11.44 -13.41
C ARG A 41 14.08 -11.89 -13.53
N GLY A 42 14.37 -13.12 -13.11
CA GLY A 42 15.64 -13.82 -13.44
C GLY A 42 16.51 -14.35 -12.29
N GLY A 43 16.05 -14.30 -11.03
CA GLY A 43 16.78 -14.87 -9.88
C GLY A 43 16.48 -16.35 -9.66
N VAL A 44 17.51 -17.13 -9.30
CA VAL A 44 17.40 -18.51 -8.82
C VAL A 44 16.39 -18.56 -7.67
N SER A 45 15.42 -19.47 -7.75
CA SER A 45 14.42 -19.68 -6.70
C SER A 45 15.08 -20.07 -5.39
N ASP A 46 15.08 -19.18 -4.38
CA ASP A 46 15.48 -19.45 -2.98
C ASP A 46 14.41 -20.27 -2.23
N ASP A 47 13.48 -20.87 -2.98
CA ASP A 47 12.37 -21.66 -2.46
C ASP A 47 12.86 -22.90 -1.70
N ASP A 48 13.98 -23.50 -2.12
CA ASP A 48 14.55 -24.68 -1.45
C ASP A 48 14.94 -24.37 0.00
N ARG A 49 15.61 -23.23 0.26
CA ARG A 49 15.96 -22.80 1.62
C ARG A 49 14.72 -22.51 2.46
N LEU A 50 13.70 -21.88 1.87
CA LEU A 50 12.44 -21.56 2.55
C LEU A 50 11.66 -22.83 2.93
N LEU A 51 11.71 -23.86 2.09
CA LEU A 51 11.11 -25.17 2.38
C LEU A 51 11.87 -25.93 3.47
N GLU A 52 13.19 -25.84 3.48
CA GLU A 52 14.06 -26.41 4.52
C GLU A 52 13.85 -25.75 5.89
N GLU A 53 13.61 -24.44 5.91
CA GLU A 53 13.45 -23.65 7.13
C GLU A 53 12.03 -23.64 7.70
N ARG A 54 11.09 -24.39 7.11
CA ARG A 54 9.66 -24.39 7.49
C ARG A 54 9.41 -24.56 9.01
N PRO A 55 8.83 -23.55 9.70
CA PRO A 55 8.26 -23.75 11.03
C PRO A 55 7.30 -24.94 11.11
N PRO A 56 7.31 -25.66 12.24
CA PRO A 56 6.51 -26.87 12.43
C PRO A 56 4.98 -26.65 12.49
N HIS A 57 4.52 -25.39 12.49
CA HIS A 57 3.10 -25.03 12.61
C HIS A 57 2.67 -24.12 11.43
N TRP A 58 2.90 -24.58 10.22
CA TRP A 58 2.27 -23.96 9.05
C TRP A 58 0.88 -24.52 8.82
#